data_AF-A0A0Q3TM39-F1
#
_entry.id   AF-A0A0Q3TM39-F1
#
_cell.length_a   1.000
_cell.length_b   1.000
_cell.length_c   1.000
_cell.angle_alpha   90.00
_cell.angle_beta   90.00
_cell.angle_gamma   90.00
#
_symmetry.space_group_name_H-M   'P 1'
#
loop_
_entity.id
_entity.type
_entity.pdbx_description
1 polymer ?
#
loop_
_entity_poly.entity_id
_entity_poly.type
_entity_poly.pdbx_seq_one_letter_code
_entity_poly.pdbx_strand_id
1 'polypeptide(L)' 'MPPQYLPGSGSSADWFIQQTKMPGITLEISPYIGEKSVPLEKWEAIWRQNNKVGLYLALEASKR' A
#
# COMPACT_ATOMS: atom_id res chain seq x y z
N MET A 1 9.73 -16.59 -4.47
CA MET A 1 10.93 -15.71 -4.44
C MET A 1 11.35 -15.51 -3.00
N PRO A 2 12.61 -15.74 -2.64
CA PRO A 2 13.12 -15.43 -1.30
C PRO A 2 13.15 -13.90 -1.06
N PRO A 3 13.05 -13.44 0.19
CA PRO A 3 13.09 -12.01 0.53
C PRO A 3 14.46 -11.40 0.18
N GLN A 4 14.46 -10.31 -0.59
CA GLN A 4 15.68 -9.73 -1.17
C GLN A 4 16.33 -8.62 -0.31
N TYR A 5 15.83 -8.33 0.90
CA TYR A 5 16.32 -7.26 1.80
C TYR A 5 16.48 -5.86 1.14
N LEU A 6 15.75 -5.61 0.05
CA LEU A 6 15.68 -4.29 -0.55
C LEU A 6 14.65 -3.41 0.19
N PRO A 7 14.96 -2.13 0.48
CA PRO A 7 13.99 -1.19 1.04
C PRO A 7 12.73 -1.12 0.16
N GLY A 8 11.57 -1.40 0.72
CA GLY A 8 10.27 -1.21 0.06
C GLY A 8 10.00 -2.12 -1.14
N SER A 9 10.29 -3.42 -1.07
CA SER A 9 10.13 -4.33 -2.22
C SER A 9 8.70 -4.48 -2.77
N GLY A 10 7.64 -4.15 -2.02
CA GLY A 10 6.27 -4.48 -2.43
C GLY A 10 5.99 -6.00 -2.51
N SER A 11 6.84 -6.84 -1.90
CA SER A 11 6.85 -8.30 -2.07
C SER A 11 5.49 -9.00 -1.90
N SER A 12 4.63 -8.51 -1.01
CA SER A 12 3.28 -9.08 -0.82
C SER A 12 2.37 -8.81 -2.01
N ALA A 13 2.40 -7.60 -2.57
CA ALA A 13 1.65 -7.25 -3.78
C ALA A 13 2.20 -8.03 -4.98
N ASP A 14 3.52 -8.15 -5.11
CA ASP A 14 4.17 -8.94 -6.18
C ASP A 14 3.74 -10.41 -6.13
N TRP A 15 3.78 -11.02 -4.95
CA TRP A 15 3.34 -12.41 -4.78
C TRP A 15 1.86 -12.56 -5.14
N PHE A 16 1.00 -11.65 -4.67
CA PHE A 16 -0.44 -11.67 -4.98
C PHE A 16 -0.69 -11.61 -6.48
N ILE A 17 -0.01 -10.69 -7.19
CA ILE A 17 -0.11 -10.55 -8.65
C ILE A 17 0.35 -11.84 -9.33
N GLN A 18 1.47 -12.42 -8.89
CA GLN A 18 2.00 -13.64 -9.49
C GLN A 18 1.06 -14.84 -9.32
N GLN A 19 0.44 -15.00 -8.15
CA GLN A 19 -0.42 -16.16 -7.85
C GLN A 19 -1.83 -16.02 -8.40
N THR A 20 -2.44 -14.84 -8.26
CA THR A 20 -3.86 -14.62 -8.58
C THR A 20 -4.08 -14.08 -9.99
N LYS A 21 -3.02 -13.55 -10.62
CA LYS A 21 -3.09 -12.79 -11.88
C LYS A 21 -4.00 -11.57 -11.81
N MET A 22 -4.27 -11.06 -10.60
CA MET A 22 -5.00 -9.82 -10.37
C MET A 22 -4.03 -8.69 -9.97
N PRO A 23 -4.33 -7.42 -10.30
CA PRO A 23 -3.53 -6.30 -9.83
C PRO A 23 -3.51 -6.19 -8.31
N GLY A 24 -2.33 -5.96 -7.76
CA GLY A 24 -2.09 -5.67 -6.36
C GLY A 24 -1.32 -4.38 -6.21
N ILE A 25 -1.53 -3.66 -5.10
CA ILE A 25 -0.81 -2.42 -4.80
C ILE A 25 -0.37 -2.41 -3.35
N THR A 26 0.76 -1.77 -3.06
CA THR A 26 1.17 -1.40 -1.70
C THR A 26 0.99 0.12 -1.56
N LEU A 27 0.28 0.57 -0.52
CA LEU A 27 0.05 1.98 -0.25
C LEU A 27 0.98 2.47 0.85
N GLU A 28 1.93 3.32 0.48
CA GLU A 28 2.77 4.08 1.42
C GLU A 28 2.07 5.41 1.74
N ILE A 29 1.48 5.52 2.94
CA ILE A 29 0.49 6.57 3.26
C ILE A 29 1.06 7.81 3.97
N SER A 30 2.27 7.74 4.51
CA SER A 30 2.91 8.87 5.19
C SER A 30 3.90 9.57 4.24
N PRO A 31 3.99 10.91 4.27
CA PRO A 31 5.12 11.62 3.69
C PRO A 31 6.45 11.07 4.22
N TYR A 32 7.49 11.05 3.40
CA TYR A 32 8.81 10.59 3.80
C TYR A 32 9.38 11.49 4.92
N ILE A 33 9.74 10.88 6.04
CA ILE A 33 10.31 11.57 7.22
C ILE A 33 11.65 10.96 7.67
N GLY A 34 12.28 10.17 6.82
CA GLY A 34 13.41 9.32 7.17
C GLY A 34 12.98 7.97 7.74
N GLU A 35 13.97 7.13 8.05
CA GLU A 35 13.80 5.78 8.62
C GLU A 35 13.42 5.86 10.10
N LYS A 36 12.19 6.26 10.38
CA LYS A 36 11.64 6.35 11.74
C LYS A 36 10.14 6.13 11.75
N SER A 37 9.60 5.83 12.93
CA SER A 37 8.16 5.68 13.14
C SER A 37 7.40 6.98 12.82
N VAL A 38 6.22 6.84 12.20
CA VAL A 38 5.33 7.97 11.90
C VAL A 38 4.75 8.53 13.21
N PRO A 39 4.88 9.84 13.49
CA PRO A 39 4.28 10.46 14.67
C PRO A 39 2.74 10.34 14.68
N LEU A 40 2.16 10.02 15.84
CA LEU A 40 0.71 9.82 16.00
C LEU A 40 -0.12 11.06 15.67
N GLU A 41 0.42 12.26 15.90
CA GLU A 41 -0.20 13.54 15.53
C GLU A 41 -0.55 13.64 14.03
N LYS A 42 0.12 12.84 13.17
CA LYS A 42 -0.16 12.81 11.72
C LYS A 42 -1.35 11.92 11.35
N TRP A 43 -1.84 11.08 12.28
CA TRP A 43 -2.86 10.07 11.99
C TRP A 43 -4.11 10.67 11.34
N GLU A 44 -4.68 11.72 11.92
CA GLU A 44 -5.90 12.35 11.42
C GLU A 44 -5.75 12.88 9.99
N ALA A 45 -4.60 13.48 9.66
CA ALA A 45 -4.32 13.98 8.32
C ALA A 45 -4.14 12.83 7.32
N ILE A 46 -3.36 11.81 7.68
CA ILE A 46 -3.11 10.63 6.84
C ILE A 46 -4.41 9.87 6.58
N TRP A 47 -5.22 9.64 7.62
CA TRP A 47 -6.49 8.95 7.50
C TRP A 47 -7.45 9.69 6.58
N ARG A 48 -7.62 11.02 6.79
CA ARG A 48 -8.49 11.86 5.96
C ARG A 48 -8.09 11.84 4.48
N GLN A 49 -6.80 11.70 4.17
CA GLN A 49 -6.30 11.63 2.79
C GLN A 49 -6.54 10.26 2.14
N ASN A 50 -6.49 9.16 2.89
CA ASN A 50 -6.38 7.81 2.34
C ASN A 50 -7.61 6.91 2.57
N ASN A 51 -8.55 7.30 3.43
CA ASN A 51 -9.67 6.44 3.85
C ASN A 51 -10.63 5.99 2.72
N LYS A 52 -10.58 6.62 1.55
CA LYS A 52 -11.38 6.26 0.38
C LYS A 52 -10.65 5.39 -0.63
N VAL A 53 -9.33 5.23 -0.52
CA VAL A 53 -8.53 4.52 -1.53
C VAL A 53 -9.01 3.07 -1.69
N GLY A 54 -9.31 2.37 -0.60
CA GLY A 54 -9.86 1.01 -0.66
C GLY A 54 -11.19 0.92 -1.42
N LEU A 55 -12.06 1.92 -1.30
CA LEU A 55 -13.33 1.98 -2.03
C LEU A 55 -13.12 2.23 -3.52
N TYR A 56 -12.17 3.10 -3.89
CA TYR A 56 -11.82 3.30 -5.30
C TYR A 56 -11.24 2.04 -5.93
N LEU A 57 -10.38 1.31 -5.21
CA LEU A 57 -9.84 0.03 -5.69
C LEU A 57 -10.94 -1.01 -5.87
N ALA A 58 -11.89 -1.11 -4.92
CA ALA A 58 -13.02 -2.02 -5.04
C ALA A 58 -13.92 -1.67 -6.25
N LEU A 59 -14.17 -0.39 -6.49
CA LEU A 59 -14.93 0.09 -7.65
C LEU A 59 -14.24 -0.23 -8.98
N GLU A 60 -12.90 -0.11 -9.05
CA GLU A 60 -12.16 -0.51 -10.25
C GLU A 60 -12.10 -2.03 -10.42
N ALA A 61 -12.05 -2.79 -9.34
CA ALA A 61 -12.11 -4.25 -9.38
C ALA A 61 -13.48 -4.76 -9.85
N SER A 62 -14.58 -4.11 -9.46
CA SER A 62 -15.94 -4.53 -9.82
C SER A 62 -16.31 -4.31 -11.28
N LYS A 63 -15.49 -3.60 -12.06
CA LYS A 63 -15.70 -3.35 -13.50
C LYS A 63 -15.14 -4.45 -14.41
N ARG A 64 -14.53 -5.48 -13.82
CA ARG A 64 -13.86 -6.58 -14.53
C ARG A 64 -14.73 -7.81 -14.55
#